data_AF-A0A916UVB6-F1
#
_entry.id   AF-A0A916UVB6-F1
#
_cell.length_a   1.000
_cell.length_b   1.000
_cell.length_c   1.000
_cell.angle_alpha   90.00
_cell.angle_beta   90.00
_cell.angle_gamma   90.00
#
_symmetry.space_group_name_H-M   'P 1'
#
loop_
_entity.id
_entity.type
_entity.pdbx_description
1 polymer ?
#
loop_
_entity_poly.entity_id
_entity_poly.type
_entity_poly.pdbx_seq_one_letter_code
_entity_poly.pdbx_strand_id
1 'polypeptide(L)'
;MRLRYIVLALACIAPGAAGAAEKLPSFPKRTLYDDAKSSLIALGFKPADMTSVKGRCLDDQDTRCAHYPEIEICYPTGKAQCQLLWTTPSGKVIEIETTEDLKVIGSKCRANCS
;
A
#
# COMPACT_ATOMS: atom_id res chain seq x y z
N MET A 1 34.87 58.46 8.79
CA MET A 1 35.23 57.06 9.10
C MET A 1 34.20 56.17 8.43
N ARG A 2 34.54 55.52 7.31
CA ARG A 2 33.59 54.81 6.43
C ARG A 2 33.40 53.37 6.94
N LEU A 3 32.28 53.09 7.61
CA LEU A 3 31.94 51.74 8.07
C LEU A 3 31.42 50.92 6.89
N ARG A 4 32.23 49.97 6.42
CA ARG A 4 31.88 49.01 5.37
C ARG A 4 31.01 47.92 5.98
N TYR A 5 29.70 47.99 5.77
CA TYR A 5 28.78 46.91 6.13
C TYR A 5 28.93 45.77 5.12
N ILE A 6 29.57 44.69 5.53
CA ILE A 6 29.61 43.42 4.80
C ILE A 6 28.26 42.76 5.02
N VAL A 7 27.40 42.80 4.00
CA VAL A 7 26.13 42.06 3.97
C VAL A 7 26.49 40.59 3.74
N LEU A 8 26.54 39.79 4.81
CA LEU A 8 26.67 38.35 4.72
C LEU A 8 25.30 37.78 4.33
N ALA A 9 25.08 37.54 3.04
CA ALA A 9 23.89 36.87 2.54
C ALA A 9 23.91 35.41 2.99
N LEU A 10 23.16 35.10 4.05
CA LEU A 10 22.97 33.74 4.55
C LEU A 10 22.10 32.98 3.54
N ALA A 11 22.74 32.21 2.66
CA ALA A 11 22.06 31.33 1.72
C ALA A 11 21.40 30.19 2.51
N CYS A 12 20.08 30.28 2.70
CA CYS A 12 19.25 29.18 3.18
C CYS A 12 19.26 28.05 2.14
N ILE A 13 20.19 27.10 2.27
CA ILE A 13 20.17 25.85 1.54
C ILE A 13 19.01 25.02 2.10
N ALA A 14 17.84 25.09 1.44
CA ALA A 14 16.73 24.20 1.74
C ALA A 14 17.13 22.76 1.37
N PRO A 15 17.14 21.80 2.31
CA PRO A 15 17.31 20.40 1.97
C PRO A 15 16.10 19.97 1.14
N GLY A 16 16.30 19.70 -0.15
CA GLY A 16 15.29 19.08 -0.98
C GLY A 16 14.91 17.74 -0.37
N ALA A 17 13.62 17.55 -0.05
CA ALA A 17 13.08 16.28 0.36
C ALA A 17 13.25 15.28 -0.80
N ALA A 18 14.35 14.54 -0.79
CA ALA A 18 14.48 13.34 -1.60
C ALA A 18 13.39 12.37 -1.11
N GLY A 19 12.31 12.25 -1.87
CA GLY A 19 11.28 11.25 -1.63
C GLY A 19 11.95 9.88 -1.62
N ALA A 20 12.07 9.29 -0.43
CA ALA A 20 12.52 7.92 -0.33
C ALA A 20 11.56 7.05 -1.13
N ALA A 21 12.07 6.33 -2.13
CA ALA A 21 11.34 5.30 -2.83
C ALA A 21 10.96 4.22 -1.80
N GLU A 22 9.81 4.42 -1.17
CA GLU A 22 9.31 3.53 -0.13
C GLU A 22 9.12 2.15 -0.73
N LYS A 23 9.96 1.21 -0.27
CA LYS A 23 10.00 -0.14 -0.80
C LYS A 23 8.67 -0.82 -0.50
N LEU A 24 8.06 -1.41 -1.52
CA LEU A 24 6.86 -2.22 -1.35
C LEU A 24 7.12 -3.35 -0.33
N PRO A 25 6.12 -3.70 0.50
CA PRO A 25 6.26 -4.78 1.47
C PRO A 25 6.55 -6.09 0.74
N SER A 26 7.49 -6.88 1.27
CA SER A 26 7.80 -8.21 0.75
C SER A 26 7.45 -9.24 1.81
N PHE A 27 6.86 -10.34 1.38
CA PHE A 27 6.41 -11.42 2.25
C PHE A 27 7.19 -12.70 1.96
N PRO A 28 7.50 -13.51 2.98
CA PRO A 28 7.97 -14.86 2.77
C PRO A 28 7.05 -15.63 1.82
N LYS A 29 7.59 -16.57 1.06
CA LYS A 29 6.77 -17.40 0.16
C LYS A 29 5.71 -18.15 0.96
N ARG A 30 4.50 -18.24 0.42
CA ARG A 30 3.34 -18.95 1.01
C ARG A 30 2.82 -18.33 2.31
N THR A 31 3.16 -17.08 2.63
CA THR A 31 2.57 -16.35 3.75
C THR A 31 1.05 -16.27 3.57
N LEU A 32 0.30 -16.64 4.61
CA LEU A 32 -1.15 -16.50 4.62
C LEU A 32 -1.53 -15.02 4.74
N TYR A 33 -2.67 -14.66 4.16
CA TYR A 33 -3.08 -13.27 4.11
C TYR A 33 -3.30 -12.66 5.51
N ASP A 34 -3.81 -13.43 6.49
CA ASP A 34 -4.00 -12.94 7.85
C ASP A 34 -2.69 -12.54 8.55
N ASP A 35 -1.62 -13.30 8.30
CA ASP A 35 -0.28 -13.00 8.81
C ASP A 35 0.29 -11.74 8.14
N ALA A 36 0.08 -11.62 6.82
CA ALA A 36 0.47 -10.46 6.04
C ALA A 36 -0.30 -9.21 6.48
N LYS A 37 -1.63 -9.32 6.69
CA LYS A 37 -2.52 -8.28 7.21
C LYS A 37 -2.04 -7.77 8.56
N SER A 38 -1.75 -8.69 9.48
CA SER A 38 -1.21 -8.35 10.80
C SER A 38 0.12 -7.60 10.70
N SER A 39 1.02 -8.05 9.80
CA SER A 39 2.30 -7.39 9.54
C SER A 39 2.13 -5.99 8.93
N LEU A 40 1.21 -5.82 7.98
CA LEU A 40 0.90 -4.54 7.35
C LEU A 40 0.36 -3.54 8.38
N ILE A 41 -0.57 -3.97 9.24
CA ILE A 41 -1.11 -3.14 10.32
C ILE A 41 0.00 -2.73 11.29
N ALA A 42 0.89 -3.66 11.67
CA ALA A 42 2.03 -3.37 12.54
C ALA A 42 3.01 -2.35 11.93
N LEU A 43 3.10 -2.30 10.60
CA LEU A 43 3.89 -1.31 9.85
C LEU A 43 3.14 0.03 9.64
N GLY A 44 1.92 0.16 10.16
CA GLY A 44 1.10 1.37 10.05
C GLY A 44 0.30 1.50 8.76
N PHE A 45 0.24 0.45 7.94
CA PHE A 45 -0.58 0.42 6.74
C PHE A 45 -2.06 0.25 7.14
N LYS A 46 -2.95 0.80 6.33
CA LYS A 46 -4.39 0.76 6.56
C LYS A 46 -5.08 -0.02 5.45
N PRO A 47 -5.97 -0.98 5.78
CA PRO A 47 -6.81 -1.61 4.77
C PRO A 47 -7.73 -0.55 4.16
N ALA A 48 -7.88 -0.57 2.83
CA ALA A 48 -8.93 0.20 2.18
C ALA A 48 -10.29 -0.42 2.51
N ASP A 49 -11.34 0.39 2.63
CA ASP A 49 -12.70 -0.12 2.78
C ASP A 49 -13.38 -0.18 1.40
N MET A 50 -13.53 -1.39 0.87
CA MET A 50 -14.14 -1.65 -0.43
C MET A 50 -15.58 -2.13 -0.32
N THR A 51 -16.19 -2.14 0.89
CA THR A 51 -17.54 -2.71 1.10
C THR A 51 -18.64 -2.02 0.28
N SER A 52 -18.45 -0.75 -0.08
CA SER A 52 -19.38 0.01 -0.92
C SER A 52 -19.15 -0.16 -2.44
N VAL A 53 -18.08 -0.84 -2.84
CA VAL A 53 -17.72 -1.03 -4.25
C VAL A 53 -18.57 -2.14 -4.87
N LYS A 54 -19.35 -1.78 -5.89
CA LYS A 54 -20.18 -2.72 -6.64
C LYS A 54 -19.31 -3.71 -7.43
N GLY A 55 -19.68 -4.99 -7.43
CA GLY A 55 -18.94 -6.02 -8.17
C GLY A 55 -17.64 -6.48 -7.51
N ARG A 56 -17.40 -6.08 -6.25
CA ARG A 56 -16.29 -6.55 -5.41
C ARG A 56 -16.19 -8.07 -5.34
N CYS A 57 -17.34 -8.72 -5.35
CA CYS A 57 -17.47 -10.17 -5.28
C CYS A 57 -18.24 -10.57 -6.52
N LEU A 58 -17.61 -11.41 -7.34
CA LEU A 58 -18.27 -11.95 -8.53
C LEU A 58 -19.39 -12.92 -8.15
N ASP A 59 -19.30 -13.51 -6.96
CA ASP A 59 -20.33 -14.35 -6.34
C ASP A 59 -20.65 -13.81 -4.95
N ASP A 60 -21.93 -13.57 -4.67
CA ASP A 60 -22.43 -13.13 -3.36
C ASP A 60 -22.17 -14.15 -2.25
N GLN A 61 -21.84 -15.41 -2.61
CA GLN A 61 -21.47 -16.47 -1.67
C GLN A 61 -19.97 -16.52 -1.35
N ASP A 62 -19.15 -15.66 -1.96
CA ASP A 62 -17.73 -15.60 -1.63
C ASP A 62 -17.52 -15.01 -0.24
N THR A 63 -17.46 -15.89 0.76
CA THR A 63 -17.28 -15.52 2.17
C THR A 63 -16.00 -14.73 2.44
N ARG A 64 -14.98 -14.82 1.58
CA ARG A 64 -13.74 -14.06 1.73
C ARG A 64 -14.00 -12.57 1.68
N CYS A 65 -14.87 -12.13 0.75
CA CYS A 65 -15.27 -10.73 0.67
C CYS A 65 -15.95 -10.21 1.95
N ALA A 66 -16.77 -11.04 2.60
CA ALA A 66 -17.43 -10.64 3.84
C ALA A 66 -16.42 -10.49 4.98
N HIS A 67 -15.36 -11.30 4.98
CA HIS A 67 -14.31 -11.29 6.00
C HIS A 67 -13.27 -10.19 5.80
N TYR A 68 -12.96 -9.83 4.56
CA TYR A 68 -11.92 -8.86 4.22
C TYR A 68 -12.52 -7.64 3.49
N PRO A 69 -12.83 -6.54 4.19
CA PRO A 69 -13.34 -5.32 3.58
C PRO A 69 -12.38 -4.72 2.54
N GLU A 70 -11.09 -5.03 2.63
CA GLU A 70 -10.04 -4.56 1.72
C GLU A 70 -9.91 -5.31 0.40
N ILE A 71 -10.65 -6.41 0.21
CA ILE A 71 -10.73 -7.06 -1.10
C ILE A 71 -11.39 -6.09 -2.09
N GLU A 72 -10.66 -5.73 -3.15
CA GLU A 72 -11.22 -5.00 -4.30
C GLU A 72 -11.98 -5.97 -5.21
N ILE A 73 -11.35 -7.11 -5.51
CA ILE A 73 -11.94 -8.13 -6.37
C ILE A 73 -11.30 -9.49 -6.10
N CYS A 74 -12.10 -10.56 -6.20
CA CYS A 74 -11.59 -11.92 -6.36
C CYS A 74 -12.03 -12.50 -7.70
N TYR A 75 -11.07 -12.99 -8.50
CA TYR A 75 -11.31 -13.66 -9.77
C TYR A 75 -11.45 -15.17 -9.57
N PRO A 76 -12.34 -15.85 -10.33
CA PRO A 76 -12.58 -17.29 -10.16
C PRO A 76 -11.38 -18.12 -10.65
N THR A 77 -10.62 -17.59 -11.62
CA THR A 77 -9.49 -18.25 -12.26
C THR A 77 -8.34 -17.26 -12.45
N GLY A 78 -7.09 -17.68 -12.23
CA GLY A 78 -5.91 -16.85 -12.48
C GLY A 78 -4.80 -17.04 -11.44
N LYS A 79 -3.68 -16.31 -11.59
CA LYS A 79 -2.57 -16.33 -10.62
C LYS A 79 -2.79 -15.37 -9.44
N ALA A 80 -3.36 -14.18 -9.68
CA ALA A 80 -3.80 -13.25 -8.64
C ALA A 80 -5.33 -13.36 -8.50
N GLN A 81 -5.76 -14.30 -7.66
CA GLN A 81 -7.17 -14.61 -7.48
C GLN A 81 -7.87 -13.66 -6.54
N CYS A 82 -7.17 -12.94 -5.66
CA CYS A 82 -7.73 -11.79 -4.96
C CYS A 82 -6.76 -10.62 -4.96
N GLN A 83 -7.31 -9.42 -5.14
CA GLN A 83 -6.61 -8.14 -5.06
C GLN A 83 -7.11 -7.41 -3.82
N LEU A 84 -6.19 -7.04 -2.92
CA LEU A 84 -6.51 -6.41 -1.65
C LEU A 84 -5.81 -5.06 -1.57
N LEU A 85 -6.57 -3.98 -1.34
CA LEU A 85 -6.05 -2.62 -1.38
C LEU A 85 -5.67 -2.10 0.00
N TRP A 86 -4.51 -1.46 0.05
CA TRP A 86 -3.90 -0.94 1.27
C TRP A 86 -3.35 0.46 1.03
N THR A 87 -3.44 1.29 2.06
CA THR A 87 -2.82 2.62 2.08
C THR A 87 -1.61 2.61 3.00
N THR A 88 -0.47 3.06 2.50
CA THR A 88 0.78 3.19 3.27
C THR A 88 0.71 4.40 4.21
N PRO A 89 1.55 4.48 5.26
CA PRO A 89 1.65 5.66 6.11
C PRO A 89 1.93 6.96 5.35
N SER A 90 2.62 6.87 4.22
CA SER A 90 2.92 7.99 3.32
C SER A 90 1.82 8.34 2.31
N GLY A 91 0.68 7.65 2.34
CA GLY A 91 -0.46 7.92 1.46
C GLY A 91 -0.39 7.27 0.07
N LYS A 92 0.49 6.28 -0.12
CA LYS A 92 0.52 5.46 -1.34
C LYS A 92 -0.56 4.40 -1.28
N VAL A 93 -1.12 4.05 -2.44
CA VAL A 93 -2.04 2.92 -2.54
C VAL A 93 -1.29 1.75 -3.14
N ILE A 94 -1.32 0.62 -2.44
CA ILE A 94 -0.71 -0.63 -2.87
C ILE A 94 -1.78 -1.72 -2.96
N GLU A 95 -1.53 -2.68 -3.83
CA GLU A 95 -2.31 -3.89 -3.99
C GLU A 95 -1.50 -5.06 -3.45
N ILE A 96 -2.12 -5.90 -2.63
CA ILE A 96 -1.61 -7.21 -2.24
C ILE A 96 -2.34 -8.25 -3.10
N GLU A 97 -1.59 -9.10 -3.77
CA GLU A 97 -2.13 -10.17 -4.61
C GLU A 97 -2.04 -11.50 -3.86
N THR A 98 -3.13 -12.26 -3.87
CA THR A 98 -3.17 -13.61 -3.28
C THR A 98 -3.65 -14.67 -4.26
N THR A 99 -3.39 -15.93 -3.93
CA THR A 99 -4.06 -17.10 -4.50
C THR A 99 -5.47 -17.27 -3.93
N GLU A 100 -6.19 -18.30 -4.38
CA GLU A 100 -7.51 -18.71 -3.86
C GLU A 100 -7.49 -18.96 -2.36
N ASP A 101 -6.48 -19.71 -1.91
CA ASP A 101 -6.22 -20.04 -0.50
C ASP A 101 -5.70 -18.84 0.32
N LEU A 102 -5.81 -17.61 -0.20
CA LEU A 102 -5.32 -16.39 0.45
C LEU A 102 -3.82 -16.44 0.80
N LYS A 103 -3.00 -17.09 -0.02
CA LYS A 103 -1.53 -17.01 0.12
C LYS A 103 -1.03 -15.82 -0.66
N VAL A 104 -0.26 -14.94 -0.01
CA VAL A 104 0.32 -13.76 -0.66
C VAL A 104 1.36 -14.21 -1.69
N ILE A 105 1.22 -13.68 -2.90
CA ILE A 105 2.12 -13.94 -4.03
C ILE A 105 2.88 -12.70 -4.47
N GLY A 106 2.43 -11.51 -4.07
CA GLY A 106 3.10 -10.27 -4.42
C GLY A 106 2.39 -9.04 -3.88
N SER A 107 3.04 -7.91 -4.10
CA SER A 107 2.48 -6.59 -3.89
C SER A 107 2.82 -5.70 -5.08
N LYS A 108 1.89 -4.83 -5.47
CA LYS A 108 2.07 -3.88 -6.56
C LYS A 108 1.74 -2.47 -6.09
N CYS A 109 2.40 -1.49 -6.68
CA CYS A 109 1.93 -0.13 -6.56
C CYS A 109 0.68 0.09 -7.40
N ARG A 110 -0.31 0.80 -6.84
CA ARG A 110 -1.48 1.27 -7.58
C ARG A 110 -1.48 2.79 -7.77
N ALA A 111 -1.13 3.56 -6.74
CA ALA A 111 -1.10 5.02 -6.83
C ALA A 111 -0.03 5.65 -5.94
N ASN A 112 0.46 6.82 -6.36
CA ASN A 112 1.40 7.68 -5.65
C ASN A 112 2.77 7.04 -5.34
N CYS A 113 3.22 6.05 -6.11
CA CYS A 113 4.59 5.56 -5.99
C CYS A 113 5.52 6.36 -6.89
N SER A 114 6.40 7.12 -6.24
CA SER A 114 7.52 7.87 -6.82
C SER A 114 8.73 6.99 -7.09
#